data_AF-A0A6V7U126-F1
#
_entry.id   AF-A0A6V7U126-F1
#
_cell.length_a   1.000
_cell.length_b   1.000
_cell.length_c   1.000
_cell.angle_alpha   90.00
_cell.angle_beta   90.00
_cell.angle_gamma   90.00
#
_symmetry.space_group_name_H-M   'P 1'
#
loop_
_entity.id
_entity.type
_entity.pdbx_description
1 polymer ?
#
loop_
_entity_poly.entity_id
_entity_poly.type
_entity_poly.pdbx_seq_one_letter_code
_entity_poly.pdbx_strand_id
1 'polypeptide(L)'
;MIGETSLDNLPEIVDPENQENLDLEESQQEEEPTLEERLTELVQNVLDKSCAVAIRAMKDLEQKFLNDEDTLELIECANKLVETIREETSRQNKFAYIPPIPNNHLASFLLLRFEEERVNIKKAAICAFQALFPHLGDRDPENGEVTFDALITTVCADRLANKCKDLALAVRKQAALTLTRLLQEYGLNVERFRSTWLHAVMHQIVDREPSVQQHAAKLISEVLVEPLLRDSNASGELVWVLLAAIEEEADLRTFISSHTCPSTH
;
A
#
# COMPACT_ATOMS: atom_id res chain seq x y z
N MET A 1 -45.60 84.08 38.40
CA MET A 1 -45.95 82.64 38.35
C MET A 1 -45.09 82.00 37.27
N ILE A 2 -44.56 80.84 37.62
CA ILE A 2 -43.41 80.12 37.06
C ILE A 2 -43.78 79.36 35.78
N GLY A 3 -42.79 79.05 34.92
CA GLY A 3 -42.86 78.06 33.84
C GLY A 3 -41.79 78.36 32.77
N GLU A 4 -40.52 78.03 33.03
CA GLU A 4 -39.85 76.76 32.66
C GLU A 4 -39.76 76.54 31.14
N THR A 5 -38.58 76.83 30.58
CA THR A 5 -38.15 76.51 29.23
C THR A 5 -37.48 75.13 29.23
N SER A 6 -38.07 74.16 28.51
CA SER A 6 -37.50 72.83 28.30
C SER A 6 -36.30 72.89 27.35
N LEU A 7 -35.15 72.44 27.84
CA LEU A 7 -33.91 72.18 27.11
C LEU A 7 -33.88 70.69 26.77
N ASP A 8 -34.35 70.30 25.59
CA ASP A 8 -34.12 68.97 25.04
C ASP A 8 -33.80 69.11 23.55
N ASN A 9 -32.51 69.03 23.24
CA ASN A 9 -31.92 68.51 22.00
C ASN A 9 -30.49 69.05 21.88
N LEU A 10 -29.56 68.41 22.57
CA LEU A 10 -28.16 68.44 22.18
C LEU A 10 -27.79 67.04 21.68
N PRO A 11 -27.13 66.91 20.52
CA PRO A 11 -26.62 65.63 20.05
C PRO A 11 -25.51 65.17 20.98
N GLU A 12 -25.58 63.89 21.33
CA GLU A 12 -24.59 63.17 22.14
C GLU A 12 -23.24 63.23 21.41
N ILE A 13 -22.22 63.80 22.07
CA ILE A 13 -20.85 63.84 21.57
C ILE A 13 -20.29 62.43 21.71
N VAL A 14 -20.17 61.71 20.60
CA VAL A 14 -19.48 60.44 20.53
C VAL A 14 -17.98 60.70 20.62
N ASP A 15 -17.36 60.12 21.63
CA ASP A 15 -15.93 60.21 21.93
C ASP A 15 -15.10 59.54 20.80
N PRO A 16 -14.15 60.23 20.14
CA PRO A 16 -13.44 59.69 18.98
C PRO A 16 -12.43 58.58 19.28
N GLU A 17 -12.08 58.34 20.56
CA GLU A 17 -10.98 57.44 20.93
C GLU A 17 -11.36 55.95 20.98
N ASN A 18 -12.62 55.59 20.69
CA ASN A 18 -13.07 54.19 20.71
C ASN A 18 -13.34 53.58 19.31
N GLN A 19 -12.99 54.27 18.24
CA GLN A 19 -13.17 53.78 16.86
C GLN A 19 -11.92 53.15 16.22
N GLU A 20 -10.73 53.29 16.82
CA GLU A 20 -9.49 52.70 16.26
C GLU A 20 -9.19 51.26 16.72
N ASN A 21 -10.01 50.67 17.61
CA ASN A 21 -9.81 49.29 18.07
C ASN A 21 -10.81 48.27 17.48
N LEU A 22 -11.62 48.66 16.49
CA LEU A 22 -12.58 47.74 15.83
C LEU A 22 -12.09 47.16 14.50
N ASP A 23 -10.93 47.60 14.00
CA ASP A 23 -10.40 47.20 12.68
C ASP A 23 -9.10 46.34 12.75
N LEU A 24 -8.72 45.83 13.93
CA LEU A 24 -7.51 45.00 14.10
C LEU A 24 -7.75 43.58 14.62
N GLU A 25 -9.01 43.16 14.74
CA GLU A 25 -9.39 41.75 14.86
C GLU A 25 -9.96 41.23 13.54
N GLU A 26 -9.24 41.45 12.43
CA GLU A 26 -9.31 40.48 11.33
C GLU A 26 -8.72 39.17 11.86
N SER A 27 -9.60 38.39 12.44
CA SER A 27 -9.40 37.02 12.87
C SER A 27 -8.64 36.26 11.79
N GLN A 28 -7.41 35.86 12.11
CA GLN A 28 -6.74 34.73 11.48
C GLN A 28 -7.56 33.48 11.83
N GLN A 29 -8.74 33.32 11.21
CA GLN A 29 -9.37 32.02 11.11
C GLN A 29 -8.50 31.24 10.12
N GLU A 30 -7.62 30.39 10.65
CA GLU A 30 -7.04 29.31 9.85
C GLU A 30 -8.22 28.54 9.26
N GLU A 31 -8.48 28.73 7.96
CA GLU A 31 -9.49 27.97 7.24
C GLU A 31 -9.17 26.48 7.45
N GLU A 32 -10.16 25.71 7.93
CA GLU A 32 -9.97 24.28 8.09
C GLU A 32 -9.63 23.67 6.72
N PRO A 33 -8.55 22.85 6.63
CA PRO A 33 -8.14 22.29 5.36
C PRO A 33 -9.25 21.38 4.81
N THR A 34 -9.52 21.54 3.52
CA THR A 34 -10.51 20.74 2.79
C THR A 34 -10.16 19.25 2.85
N LEU A 35 -11.12 18.37 2.51
CA LEU A 35 -10.84 16.95 2.41
C LEU A 35 -9.73 16.67 1.37
N GLU A 36 -9.79 17.30 0.19
CA GLU A 36 -8.79 17.13 -0.86
C GLU A 36 -7.39 17.56 -0.40
N GLU A 37 -7.27 18.67 0.32
CA GLU A 37 -5.98 19.12 0.88
C GLU A 37 -5.42 18.12 1.90
N ARG A 38 -6.26 17.61 2.82
CA ARG A 38 -5.84 16.61 3.81
C ARG A 38 -5.40 15.29 3.17
N LEU A 39 -6.14 14.81 2.16
CA LEU A 39 -5.78 13.59 1.42
C LEU A 39 -4.51 13.80 0.58
N THR A 40 -4.37 14.97 -0.05
CA THR A 40 -3.16 15.32 -0.80
C THR A 40 -1.94 15.38 0.11
N GLU A 41 -2.06 16.02 1.28
CA GLU A 41 -1.00 16.06 2.29
C GLU A 41 -0.65 14.64 2.77
N LEU A 42 -1.65 13.78 3.01
CA LEU A 42 -1.42 12.39 3.40
C LEU A 42 -0.61 11.62 2.34
N VAL A 43 -0.95 11.77 1.06
CA VAL A 43 -0.21 11.14 -0.04
C VAL A 43 1.20 11.73 -0.18
N GLN A 44 1.36 13.05 -0.07
CA GLN A 44 2.68 13.70 -0.05
C GLN A 44 3.54 13.19 1.11
N ASN A 45 2.93 12.95 2.27
CA ASN A 45 3.61 12.47 3.46
C ASN A 45 4.13 11.03 3.28
N VAL A 46 3.54 10.20 2.42
CA VAL A 46 4.16 8.93 1.96
C VAL A 46 5.53 9.19 1.33
N LEU A 47 5.66 10.32 0.63
CA LEU A 47 6.84 10.95 0.01
C LEU A 47 7.88 11.53 0.97
N ASP A 48 7.54 11.72 2.24
CA ASP A 48 8.33 12.57 3.13
C ASP A 48 9.73 12.01 3.45
N LYS A 49 10.68 12.92 3.70
CA LYS A 49 12.08 12.56 4.04
C LYS A 49 12.19 11.99 5.47
N SER A 50 11.35 12.45 6.38
CA SER A 50 11.25 11.95 7.75
C SER A 50 10.60 10.57 7.77
N CYS A 51 11.33 9.58 8.30
CA CYS A 51 10.77 8.23 8.45
C CYS A 51 9.48 8.23 9.27
N ALA A 52 9.43 9.06 10.32
CA ALA A 52 8.31 9.05 11.25
C ALA A 52 7.02 9.54 10.58
N VAL A 53 7.12 10.57 9.74
CA VAL A 53 6.01 11.12 8.96
C VAL A 53 5.58 10.09 7.91
N ALA A 54 6.50 9.57 7.11
CA ALA A 54 6.19 8.58 6.08
C ALA A 54 5.57 7.29 6.64
N ILE A 55 6.08 6.78 7.78
CA ILE A 55 5.52 5.58 8.42
C ILE A 55 4.12 5.85 8.96
N ARG A 56 3.86 7.02 9.54
CA ARG A 56 2.52 7.39 10.00
C ARG A 56 1.57 7.47 8.82
N ALA A 57 1.94 8.19 7.76
CA ALA A 57 1.13 8.30 6.56
C ALA A 57 0.79 6.94 5.94
N MET A 58 1.75 6.03 5.82
CA MET A 58 1.48 4.68 5.29
C MET A 58 0.56 3.86 6.19
N LYS A 59 0.64 4.00 7.52
CA LYS A 59 -0.29 3.33 8.44
C LYS A 59 -1.70 3.92 8.36
N ASP A 60 -1.80 5.23 8.21
CA ASP A 60 -3.08 5.90 8.07
C ASP A 60 -3.75 5.49 6.74
N LEU A 61 -2.98 5.39 5.65
CA LEU A 61 -3.42 4.81 4.38
C LEU A 61 -3.86 3.35 4.54
N GLU A 62 -3.08 2.51 5.22
CA GLU A 62 -3.46 1.12 5.49
C GLU A 62 -4.83 1.03 6.17
N GLN A 63 -5.08 1.84 7.19
CA GLN A 63 -6.39 1.87 7.86
C GLN A 63 -7.51 2.34 6.94
N LYS A 64 -7.28 3.40 6.16
CA LYS A 64 -8.26 3.91 5.20
C LYS A 64 -8.64 2.85 4.16
N PHE A 65 -7.67 2.16 3.57
CA PHE A 65 -7.96 1.11 2.58
C PHE A 65 -8.66 -0.11 3.18
N LEU A 66 -8.34 -0.48 4.43
CA LEU A 66 -9.04 -1.57 5.14
C LEU A 66 -10.49 -1.21 5.46
N ASN A 67 -10.80 0.07 5.65
CA ASN A 67 -12.14 0.58 5.91
C ASN A 67 -12.89 0.99 4.62
N ASP A 68 -12.23 0.91 3.46
CA ASP A 68 -12.73 1.44 2.18
C ASP A 68 -13.10 2.94 2.24
N GLU A 69 -12.27 3.71 2.94
CA GLU A 69 -12.43 5.16 3.12
C GLU A 69 -11.56 5.95 2.14
N ASP A 70 -12.20 6.82 1.34
CA ASP A 70 -11.55 7.78 0.45
C ASP A 70 -10.55 7.15 -0.56
N THR A 71 -10.67 5.86 -0.87
CA THR A 71 -9.66 5.11 -1.64
C THR A 71 -9.47 5.70 -3.04
N LEU A 72 -10.57 6.02 -3.74
CA LEU A 72 -10.53 6.57 -5.09
C LEU A 72 -9.93 7.98 -5.09
N GLU A 73 -10.31 8.81 -4.12
CA GLU A 73 -9.82 10.16 -3.91
C GLU A 73 -8.31 10.16 -3.61
N LEU A 74 -7.83 9.21 -2.80
CA LEU A 74 -6.42 9.02 -2.52
C LEU A 74 -5.62 8.64 -3.77
N ILE A 75 -6.16 7.75 -4.61
CA ILE A 75 -5.53 7.38 -5.89
C ILE A 75 -5.50 8.61 -6.83
N GLU A 76 -6.58 9.38 -6.89
CA GLU A 76 -6.64 10.60 -7.70
C GLU A 76 -5.63 11.66 -7.22
N CYS A 77 -5.56 11.92 -5.91
CA CYS A 77 -4.56 12.81 -5.30
C CYS A 77 -3.14 12.37 -5.68
N ALA A 78 -2.84 11.07 -5.59
CA ALA A 78 -1.52 10.56 -6.00
C ALA A 78 -1.24 10.77 -7.48
N ASN A 79 -2.26 10.62 -8.32
CA ASN A 79 -2.13 10.84 -9.75
C ASN A 79 -1.92 12.31 -10.11
N LYS A 80 -2.52 13.25 -9.37
CA LYS A 80 -2.22 14.70 -9.52
C LYS A 80 -0.80 15.02 -9.07
N LEU A 81 -0.36 14.46 -7.94
CA LEU A 81 0.96 14.72 -7.35
C LEU A 81 2.13 14.21 -8.21
N VAL A 82 1.94 13.14 -8.97
CA VAL A 82 3.03 12.60 -9.81
C VAL A 82 3.54 13.62 -10.81
N GLU A 83 2.65 14.49 -11.33
CA GLU A 83 3.02 15.49 -12.32
C GLU A 83 3.91 16.55 -11.67
N THR A 84 3.58 16.99 -10.45
CA THR A 84 4.44 17.87 -9.65
C THR A 84 5.81 17.24 -9.38
N ILE A 85 5.86 15.97 -8.97
CA ILE A 85 7.12 15.25 -8.72
C ILE A 85 7.96 15.13 -10.00
N ARG A 86 7.31 14.88 -11.14
CA ARG A 86 7.98 14.77 -12.44
C ARG A 86 8.62 16.10 -12.83
N GLU A 87 7.89 17.20 -12.69
CA GLU A 87 8.41 18.55 -12.96
C GLU A 87 9.62 18.90 -12.07
N GLU A 88 9.55 18.61 -10.77
CA GLU A 88 10.67 18.84 -9.84
C GLU A 88 11.90 18.01 -10.20
N THR A 89 11.69 16.75 -10.58
CA THR A 89 12.78 15.84 -10.94
C THR A 89 13.48 16.27 -12.23
N SER A 90 12.70 16.71 -13.23
CA SER A 90 13.24 17.29 -14.48
C SER A 90 14.03 18.57 -14.24
N ARG A 91 13.60 19.45 -13.32
CA ARG A 91 14.35 20.66 -12.95
C ARG A 91 15.68 20.36 -12.26
N GLN A 92 15.75 19.28 -11.48
CA GLN A 92 16.95 18.91 -10.72
C GLN A 92 17.96 18.08 -11.53
N ASN A 93 17.68 17.77 -12.80
CA ASN A 93 18.52 16.90 -13.65
C ASN A 93 18.85 15.54 -13.00
N LYS A 94 17.98 15.08 -12.09
CA LYS A 94 18.04 13.76 -11.46
C LYS A 94 17.22 12.79 -12.30
N PHE A 95 17.58 11.51 -12.24
CA PHE A 95 16.85 10.42 -12.90
C PHE A 95 15.33 10.61 -12.73
N ALA A 96 14.60 10.66 -13.85
CA ALA A 96 13.14 10.79 -13.83
C ALA A 96 12.53 9.61 -13.07
N TYR A 97 11.64 9.90 -12.12
CA TYR A 97 10.80 8.88 -11.53
C TYR A 97 9.93 8.24 -12.62
N ILE A 98 10.13 6.95 -12.85
CA ILE A 98 9.30 6.17 -13.78
C ILE A 98 8.38 5.29 -12.92
N PRO A 99 7.05 5.54 -12.94
CA PRO A 99 6.11 4.78 -12.15
C PRO A 99 6.08 3.33 -12.68
N PRO A 100 6.31 2.32 -11.82
CA PRO A 100 6.24 0.93 -12.24
C PRO A 100 4.81 0.47 -12.58
N ILE A 101 3.78 1.16 -12.07
CA ILE A 101 2.38 0.91 -12.42
C ILE A 101 1.78 2.20 -13.02
N PRO A 102 1.47 2.23 -14.32
CA PRO A 102 0.80 3.35 -14.96
C PRO A 102 -0.54 3.65 -14.29
N ASN A 103 -0.89 4.93 -14.15
CA ASN A 103 -2.17 5.44 -13.62
C ASN A 103 -2.52 5.02 -12.18
N ASN A 104 -1.65 4.30 -11.47
CA ASN A 104 -1.76 4.01 -10.06
C ASN A 104 -0.50 4.51 -9.34
N HIS A 105 -0.38 5.82 -9.25
CA HIS A 105 0.81 6.44 -8.69
C HIS A 105 0.94 6.22 -7.19
N LEU A 106 -0.16 6.02 -6.48
CA LEU A 106 -0.14 5.65 -5.06
C LEU A 106 0.52 4.28 -4.84
N ALA A 107 0.11 3.27 -5.62
CA ALA A 107 0.75 1.95 -5.61
C ALA A 107 2.24 2.07 -5.96
N SER A 108 2.56 2.89 -6.97
CA SER A 108 3.94 3.16 -7.38
C SER A 108 4.78 3.86 -6.30
N PHE A 109 4.20 4.75 -5.49
CA PHE A 109 4.86 5.39 -4.35
C PHE A 109 5.14 4.38 -3.23
N LEU A 110 4.18 3.51 -2.91
CA LEU A 110 4.37 2.45 -1.92
C LEU A 110 5.43 1.44 -2.38
N LEU A 111 5.43 1.04 -3.65
CA LEU A 111 6.45 0.16 -4.22
C LEU A 111 7.85 0.80 -4.20
N LEU A 112 7.98 2.11 -4.39
CA LEU A 112 9.25 2.81 -4.19
C LEU A 112 9.74 2.64 -2.73
N ARG A 113 8.83 2.74 -1.76
CA ARG A 113 9.15 2.54 -0.34
C ARG A 113 9.51 1.10 0.03
N PHE A 114 9.25 0.10 -0.83
CA PHE A 114 9.78 -1.26 -0.63
C PHE A 114 11.30 -1.31 -0.76
N GLU A 115 11.90 -0.37 -1.49
CA GLU A 115 13.33 -0.35 -1.80
C GLU A 115 14.15 0.51 -0.83
N GLU A 116 13.50 1.19 0.11
CA GLU A 116 14.13 1.99 1.17
C GLU A 116 15.02 1.16 2.08
N GLU A 117 16.17 1.66 2.56
CA GLU A 117 17.05 0.87 3.43
C GLU A 117 16.42 0.52 4.79
N ARG A 118 15.60 1.43 5.31
CA ARG A 118 15.02 1.35 6.66
C ARG A 118 13.92 0.29 6.74
N VAL A 119 14.15 -0.72 7.58
CA VAL A 119 13.27 -1.90 7.77
C VAL A 119 11.82 -1.52 8.08
N ASN A 120 11.61 -0.54 8.97
CA ASN A 120 10.28 -0.11 9.38
C ASN A 120 9.50 0.59 8.25
N ILE A 121 10.17 1.35 7.38
CA ILE A 121 9.56 1.95 6.19
C ILE A 121 9.12 0.84 5.22
N LYS A 122 10.01 -0.09 4.87
CA LYS A 122 9.67 -1.22 3.99
C LYS A 122 8.43 -1.96 4.50
N LYS A 123 8.39 -2.27 5.80
CA LYS A 123 7.27 -2.99 6.40
C LYS A 123 5.97 -2.21 6.33
N ALA A 124 5.98 -0.92 6.68
CA ALA A 124 4.80 -0.07 6.61
C ALA A 124 4.29 0.03 5.17
N ALA A 125 5.19 0.18 4.21
CA ALA A 125 4.85 0.20 2.79
C ALA A 125 4.22 -1.12 2.32
N ILE A 126 4.78 -2.27 2.71
CA ILE A 126 4.23 -3.59 2.35
C ILE A 126 2.82 -3.78 2.93
N CYS A 127 2.57 -3.34 4.17
CA CYS A 127 1.26 -3.48 4.81
C CYS A 127 0.22 -2.56 4.14
N ALA A 128 0.57 -1.28 3.92
CA ALA A 128 -0.28 -0.34 3.21
C ALA A 128 -0.58 -0.80 1.77
N PHE A 129 0.42 -1.32 1.07
CA PHE A 129 0.24 -1.86 -0.27
C PHE A 129 -0.67 -3.09 -0.28
N GLN A 130 -0.53 -3.99 0.69
CA GLN A 130 -1.42 -5.14 0.81
C GLN A 130 -2.88 -4.70 0.97
N ALA A 131 -3.13 -3.66 1.77
CA ALA A 131 -4.46 -3.10 1.97
C ALA A 131 -4.98 -2.36 0.73
N LEU A 132 -4.10 -1.70 -0.03
CA LEU A 132 -4.45 -1.03 -1.30
C LEU A 132 -4.78 -2.03 -2.41
N PHE A 133 -4.09 -3.17 -2.47
CA PHE A 133 -4.13 -4.08 -3.63
C PHE A 133 -5.53 -4.47 -4.11
N PRO A 134 -6.51 -4.83 -3.23
CA PRO A 134 -7.87 -5.16 -3.63
C PRO A 134 -8.56 -4.07 -4.46
N HIS A 135 -8.16 -2.81 -4.26
CA HIS A 135 -8.73 -1.61 -4.89
C HIS A 135 -8.08 -1.26 -6.23
N LEU A 136 -7.04 -2.01 -6.64
CA LEU A 136 -6.37 -1.84 -7.92
C LEU A 136 -7.00 -2.68 -9.05
N GLY A 137 -7.97 -3.53 -8.72
CA GLY A 137 -8.63 -4.41 -9.67
C GLY A 137 -9.98 -3.87 -10.11
N ASP A 138 -10.36 -4.21 -11.34
CA ASP A 138 -11.69 -3.95 -11.87
C ASP A 138 -12.63 -5.05 -11.38
N ARG A 139 -13.69 -4.65 -10.69
CA ARG A 139 -14.72 -5.56 -10.21
C ARG A 139 -15.83 -5.68 -11.24
N ASP A 140 -16.09 -6.91 -11.68
CA ASP A 140 -17.22 -7.23 -12.53
C ASP A 140 -18.54 -6.95 -11.77
N PRO A 141 -19.44 -6.11 -12.32
CA PRO A 141 -20.70 -5.76 -11.64
C PRO A 141 -21.70 -6.91 -11.50
N GLU A 142 -21.62 -7.95 -12.33
CA GLU A 142 -22.59 -9.05 -12.39
C GLU A 142 -22.22 -10.19 -11.44
N ASN A 143 -20.95 -10.60 -11.42
CA ASN A 143 -20.51 -11.75 -10.63
C ASN A 143 -19.61 -11.36 -9.44
N GLY A 144 -19.19 -10.09 -9.34
CA GLY A 144 -18.35 -9.57 -8.27
C GLY A 144 -16.89 -10.03 -8.34
N GLU A 145 -16.48 -10.72 -9.41
CA GLU A 145 -15.11 -11.16 -9.65
C GLU A 145 -14.19 -9.95 -9.83
N VAL A 146 -13.02 -10.01 -9.22
CA VAL A 146 -12.01 -8.95 -9.33
C VAL A 146 -10.95 -9.40 -10.33
N THR A 147 -10.74 -8.58 -11.36
CA THR A 147 -9.69 -8.79 -12.36
C THR A 147 -8.62 -7.71 -12.18
N PHE A 148 -7.37 -8.08 -12.42
CA PHE A 148 -6.25 -7.16 -12.28
C PHE A 148 -5.48 -7.09 -13.59
N ASP A 149 -4.96 -5.91 -13.90
CA ASP A 149 -4.02 -5.75 -14.99
C ASP A 149 -2.77 -6.65 -14.75
N ALA A 150 -2.32 -7.31 -15.82
CA ALA A 150 -1.21 -8.26 -15.77
C ALA A 150 0.11 -7.61 -15.34
N LEU A 151 0.34 -6.34 -15.68
CA LEU A 151 1.51 -5.59 -15.24
C LEU A 151 1.44 -5.34 -13.72
N ILE A 152 0.28 -4.97 -13.18
CA ILE A 152 0.09 -4.74 -11.74
C ILE A 152 0.45 -6.00 -10.95
N THR A 153 -0.15 -7.14 -11.31
CA THR A 153 0.09 -8.42 -10.62
C THR A 153 1.54 -8.87 -10.75
N THR A 154 2.16 -8.70 -11.93
CA THR A 154 3.58 -9.04 -12.16
C THR A 154 4.51 -8.19 -11.31
N VAL A 155 4.37 -6.86 -11.37
CA VAL A 155 5.20 -5.93 -10.60
C VAL A 155 5.05 -6.19 -9.10
N CYS A 156 3.80 -6.34 -8.62
CA CYS A 156 3.51 -6.65 -7.23
C CYS A 156 4.21 -7.92 -6.77
N ALA A 157 3.97 -9.03 -7.49
CA ALA A 157 4.52 -10.33 -7.13
C ALA A 157 6.06 -10.31 -7.13
N ASP A 158 6.69 -9.69 -8.14
CA ASP A 158 8.15 -9.63 -8.24
C ASP A 158 8.78 -8.80 -7.12
N ARG A 159 8.16 -7.68 -6.77
CA ARG A 159 8.60 -6.83 -5.67
C ARG A 159 8.52 -7.59 -4.35
N LEU A 160 7.41 -8.27 -4.08
CA LEU A 160 7.25 -9.11 -2.89
C LEU A 160 8.23 -10.29 -2.86
N ALA A 161 8.46 -10.96 -4.00
CA ALA A 161 9.42 -12.05 -4.12
C ALA A 161 10.85 -11.59 -3.79
N ASN A 162 11.23 -10.41 -4.27
CA ASN A 162 12.52 -9.81 -3.93
C ASN A 162 12.62 -9.49 -2.44
N LYS A 163 11.52 -9.00 -1.82
CA LYS A 163 11.50 -8.77 -0.37
C LYS A 163 11.51 -10.05 0.46
N CYS A 164 11.07 -11.18 -0.08
CA CYS A 164 11.25 -12.50 0.56
C CYS A 164 12.74 -12.89 0.70
N LYS A 165 13.65 -12.20 -0.01
CA LYS A 165 15.11 -12.38 0.06
C LYS A 165 15.84 -11.20 0.73
N ASP A 166 15.10 -10.31 1.38
CA ASP A 166 15.66 -9.11 2.03
C ASP A 166 16.68 -9.45 3.12
N LEU A 167 17.67 -8.59 3.34
CA LEU A 167 18.66 -8.77 4.41
C LEU A 167 18.01 -8.82 5.80
N ALA A 168 16.94 -8.04 6.00
CA ALA A 168 16.23 -7.99 7.26
C ALA A 168 15.21 -9.13 7.37
N LEU A 169 15.39 -10.00 8.36
CA LEU A 169 14.47 -11.13 8.62
C LEU A 169 13.01 -10.69 8.81
N ALA A 170 12.78 -9.50 9.39
CA ALA A 170 11.43 -8.99 9.62
C ALA A 170 10.72 -8.60 8.32
N VAL A 171 11.48 -8.16 7.31
CA VAL A 171 10.95 -7.83 5.97
C VAL A 171 10.66 -9.11 5.21
N ARG A 172 11.56 -10.10 5.26
CA ARG A 172 11.35 -11.43 4.65
C ARG A 172 10.06 -12.09 5.12
N LYS A 173 9.82 -12.07 6.43
CA LYS A 173 8.57 -12.57 7.03
C LYS A 173 7.35 -11.78 6.56
N GLN A 174 7.43 -10.44 6.61
CA GLN A 174 6.30 -9.60 6.19
C GLN A 174 5.94 -9.80 4.72
N ALA A 175 6.94 -9.87 3.84
CA ALA A 175 6.72 -10.11 2.41
C ALA A 175 6.10 -11.49 2.14
N ALA A 176 6.60 -12.54 2.81
CA ALA A 176 6.04 -13.89 2.69
C ALA A 176 4.58 -13.94 3.16
N LEU A 177 4.28 -13.30 4.30
CA LEU A 177 2.92 -13.18 4.81
C LEU A 177 2.00 -12.45 3.82
N THR A 178 2.45 -11.30 3.31
CA THR A 178 1.66 -10.50 2.34
C THR A 178 1.43 -11.27 1.04
N LEU A 179 2.46 -11.92 0.49
CA LEU A 179 2.31 -12.75 -0.71
C LEU A 179 1.38 -13.95 -0.46
N THR A 180 1.42 -14.54 0.74
CA THR A 180 0.50 -15.64 1.13
C THR A 180 -0.95 -15.18 1.16
N ARG A 181 -1.22 -14.00 1.71
CA ARG A 181 -2.58 -13.44 1.74
C ARG A 181 -3.12 -13.15 0.35
N LEU A 182 -2.31 -12.51 -0.50
CA LEU A 182 -2.68 -12.26 -1.90
C LEU A 182 -2.91 -13.57 -2.68
N LEU A 183 -2.12 -14.61 -2.41
CA LEU A 183 -2.36 -15.94 -2.96
C LEU A 183 -3.69 -16.54 -2.47
N GLN A 184 -3.98 -16.48 -1.18
CA GLN A 184 -5.21 -17.06 -0.64
C GLN A 184 -6.46 -16.35 -1.18
N GLU A 185 -6.38 -15.05 -1.42
CA GLU A 185 -7.51 -14.24 -1.86
C GLU A 185 -7.69 -14.25 -3.38
N TYR A 186 -6.60 -14.19 -4.15
CA TYR A 186 -6.64 -14.02 -5.61
C TYR A 186 -5.95 -15.15 -6.38
N GLY A 187 -5.41 -16.14 -5.68
CA GLY A 187 -4.55 -17.16 -6.27
C GLY A 187 -5.24 -18.13 -7.21
N LEU A 188 -6.57 -18.21 -7.26
CA LEU A 188 -7.26 -18.97 -8.31
C LEU A 188 -7.25 -18.22 -9.64
N ASN A 189 -7.47 -16.90 -9.60
CA ASN A 189 -7.60 -16.07 -10.79
C ASN A 189 -6.24 -15.52 -11.27
N VAL A 190 -5.25 -15.42 -10.37
CA VAL A 190 -3.95 -14.80 -10.66
C VAL A 190 -2.83 -15.83 -10.56
N GLU A 191 -2.45 -16.43 -11.70
CA GLU A 191 -1.36 -17.40 -11.80
C GLU A 191 -0.02 -16.87 -11.28
N ARG A 192 0.22 -15.57 -11.47
CA ARG A 192 1.46 -14.93 -11.04
C ARG A 192 1.67 -15.00 -9.53
N PHE A 193 0.60 -15.00 -8.72
CA PHE A 193 0.72 -15.21 -7.28
C PHE A 193 1.03 -16.65 -6.92
N ARG A 194 0.45 -17.63 -7.61
CA ARG A 194 0.75 -19.07 -7.41
C ARG A 194 2.23 -19.37 -7.66
N SER A 195 2.69 -19.08 -8.88
CA SER A 195 4.07 -19.34 -9.31
C SER A 195 5.08 -18.60 -8.42
N THR A 196 4.83 -17.33 -8.14
CA THR A 196 5.73 -16.52 -7.30
C THR A 196 5.75 -17.01 -5.85
N TRP A 197 4.60 -17.37 -5.27
CA TRP A 197 4.56 -17.88 -3.89
C TRP A 197 5.31 -19.21 -3.76
N LEU A 198 5.11 -20.14 -4.69
CA LEU A 198 5.83 -21.41 -4.73
C LEU A 198 7.35 -21.17 -4.82
N HIS A 199 7.80 -20.18 -5.58
CA HIS A 199 9.22 -19.90 -5.71
C HIS A 199 9.80 -19.03 -4.56
N ALA A 200 9.01 -18.14 -3.95
CA ALA A 200 9.54 -17.19 -2.96
C ALA A 200 9.36 -17.69 -1.53
N VAL A 201 8.17 -18.19 -1.19
CA VAL A 201 7.82 -18.59 0.18
C VAL A 201 8.31 -19.98 0.50
N MET A 202 8.16 -20.95 -0.42
CA MET A 202 8.67 -22.31 -0.17
C MET A 202 10.19 -22.33 0.02
N HIS A 203 10.94 -21.52 -0.72
CA HIS A 203 12.39 -21.40 -0.55
C HIS A 203 12.81 -20.86 0.83
N GLN A 204 11.92 -20.20 1.58
CA GLN A 204 12.22 -19.78 2.95
C GLN A 204 12.20 -20.95 3.97
N ILE A 205 11.77 -22.16 3.60
CA ILE A 205 11.97 -23.36 4.44
C ILE A 205 13.46 -23.61 4.71
N VAL A 206 14.32 -23.29 3.76
CA VAL A 206 15.78 -23.44 3.88
C VAL A 206 16.49 -22.12 4.18
N ASP A 207 15.76 -21.13 4.73
CA ASP A 207 16.32 -19.84 5.11
C ASP A 207 17.46 -19.99 6.13
N ARG A 208 18.48 -19.13 6.09
CA ARG A 208 19.56 -19.14 7.10
C ARG A 208 19.09 -18.85 8.53
N GLU A 209 17.97 -18.15 8.69
CA GLU A 209 17.43 -17.76 9.98
C GLU A 209 16.33 -18.75 10.44
N PRO A 210 16.51 -19.49 11.55
CA PRO A 210 15.52 -20.47 12.01
C PRO A 210 14.12 -19.87 12.24
N SER A 211 14.08 -18.61 12.71
CA SER A 211 12.80 -17.94 12.94
C SER A 211 12.04 -17.64 11.64
N VAL A 212 12.73 -17.52 10.49
CA VAL A 212 12.11 -17.36 9.17
C VAL A 212 11.64 -18.72 8.66
N GLN A 213 12.45 -19.77 8.82
CA GLN A 213 12.03 -21.14 8.48
C GLN A 213 10.73 -21.54 9.19
N GLN A 214 10.64 -21.29 10.50
CA GLN A 214 9.42 -21.56 11.28
C GLN A 214 8.21 -20.77 10.78
N HIS A 215 8.42 -19.52 10.37
CA HIS A 215 7.35 -18.69 9.83
C HIS A 215 6.89 -19.20 8.46
N ALA A 216 7.82 -19.54 7.56
CA ALA A 216 7.51 -20.12 6.25
C ALA A 216 6.77 -21.46 6.40
N ALA A 217 7.25 -22.34 7.28
CA ALA A 217 6.59 -23.62 7.56
C ALA A 217 5.14 -23.41 8.05
N LYS A 218 4.90 -22.40 8.89
CA LYS A 218 3.55 -22.03 9.32
C LYS A 218 2.69 -21.59 8.13
N LEU A 219 3.16 -20.66 7.30
CA LEU A 219 2.40 -20.18 6.13
C LEU A 219 2.09 -21.31 5.13
N ILE A 220 3.05 -22.21 4.92
CA ILE A 220 2.89 -23.36 4.03
C ILE A 220 1.86 -24.34 4.61
N SER A 221 1.88 -24.57 5.92
CA SER A 221 0.86 -25.38 6.60
C SER A 221 -0.53 -24.75 6.44
N GLU A 222 -0.65 -23.44 6.66
CA GLU A 222 -1.91 -22.69 6.50
C GLU A 222 -2.47 -22.78 5.07
N VAL A 223 -1.62 -22.76 4.05
CA VAL A 223 -2.03 -22.82 2.63
C VAL A 223 -2.27 -24.24 2.15
N LEU A 224 -1.39 -25.20 2.43
CA LEU A 224 -1.42 -26.52 1.79
C LEU A 224 -1.98 -27.63 2.68
N VAL A 225 -1.78 -27.55 4.00
CA VAL A 225 -2.10 -28.67 4.91
C VAL A 225 -3.45 -28.45 5.56
N GLU A 226 -3.65 -27.29 6.18
CA GLU A 226 -4.88 -27.00 6.91
C GLU A 226 -6.15 -27.12 6.06
N PRO A 227 -6.19 -26.66 4.79
CA PRO A 227 -7.41 -26.79 3.99
C PRO A 227 -7.76 -28.23 3.63
N LEU A 228 -6.79 -29.14 3.56
CA LEU A 228 -7.03 -30.57 3.31
C LEU A 228 -7.63 -31.28 4.53
N LEU A 229 -7.41 -30.72 5.73
CA LEU A 229 -7.95 -31.25 6.98
C LEU A 229 -9.38 -30.75 7.27
N ARG A 230 -9.86 -29.76 6.53
CA ARG A 230 -11.21 -29.19 6.67
C ARG A 230 -12.11 -29.78 5.58
N ASP A 231 -13.23 -30.40 5.96
CA ASP A 231 -14.24 -30.98 5.05
C ASP A 231 -15.06 -29.89 4.30
N SER A 232 -14.40 -28.92 3.68
CA SER A 232 -15.04 -27.86 2.90
C SER A 232 -14.55 -27.84 1.45
N ASN A 233 -15.43 -28.20 0.52
CA ASN A 233 -15.15 -28.27 -0.92
C ASN A 233 -14.57 -26.98 -1.53
N ALA A 234 -14.86 -25.81 -0.95
CA ALA A 234 -14.43 -24.50 -1.49
C ALA A 234 -12.96 -24.15 -1.20
N SER A 235 -12.37 -24.66 -0.11
CA SER A 235 -10.96 -24.36 0.24
C SER A 235 -9.96 -25.30 -0.45
N GLY A 236 -10.44 -26.33 -1.14
CA GLY A 236 -9.60 -27.36 -1.74
C GLY A 236 -9.00 -26.98 -3.09
N GLU A 237 -9.70 -26.20 -3.92
CA GLU A 237 -9.31 -26.00 -5.32
C GLU A 237 -7.91 -25.38 -5.45
N LEU A 238 -7.66 -24.27 -4.73
CA LEU A 238 -6.35 -23.62 -4.76
C LEU A 238 -5.23 -24.57 -4.29
N VAL A 239 -5.50 -25.37 -3.25
CA VAL A 239 -4.52 -26.34 -2.73
C VAL A 239 -4.20 -27.40 -3.77
N TRP A 240 -5.21 -27.97 -4.43
CA TRP A 240 -4.99 -28.96 -5.47
C TRP A 240 -4.23 -28.39 -6.66
N VAL A 241 -4.53 -27.16 -7.08
CA VAL A 241 -3.77 -26.46 -8.13
C VAL A 241 -2.31 -26.30 -7.72
N LEU A 242 -2.04 -25.90 -6.48
CA LEU A 242 -0.67 -25.73 -5.98
C LEU A 242 0.07 -27.07 -5.85
N LEU A 243 -0.59 -28.11 -5.36
CA LEU A 243 0.00 -29.46 -5.23
C LEU A 243 0.35 -30.04 -6.61
N ALA A 244 -0.52 -29.87 -7.61
CA ALA A 244 -0.24 -30.29 -8.98
C ALA A 244 0.97 -29.56 -9.56
N ALA A 245 1.09 -28.25 -9.33
CA ALA A 245 2.26 -27.47 -9.76
C ALA A 245 3.56 -27.91 -9.04
N ILE A 246 3.48 -28.32 -7.78
CA ILE A 246 4.62 -28.88 -7.04
C ILE A 246 5.05 -30.23 -7.62
N GLU A 247 4.09 -31.10 -7.93
CA GLU A 247 4.34 -32.41 -8.55
C GLU A 247 5.02 -32.26 -9.92
N GLU A 248 4.52 -31.36 -10.77
CA GLU A 248 5.10 -31.08 -12.08
C GLU A 248 6.58 -30.64 -11.99
N GLU A 249 6.90 -29.73 -11.07
CA GLU A 249 8.28 -29.30 -10.83
C GLU A 249 9.19 -30.43 -10.29
N ALA A 250 8.66 -31.31 -9.45
CA ALA A 250 9.39 -32.47 -8.92
C ALA A 250 9.70 -33.50 -10.03
N ASP A 251 8.74 -33.74 -10.92
CA ASP A 251 8.90 -34.60 -12.08
C ASP A 251 9.94 -34.05 -13.05
N LEU A 252 9.90 -32.74 -13.34
CA LEU A 252 10.90 -32.06 -14.17
C LEU A 252 12.32 -32.21 -13.60
N ARG A 253 12.49 -32.04 -12.29
CA ARG A 253 13.79 -32.23 -11.61
C ARG A 253 14.29 -33.66 -11.72
N THR A 254 13.40 -34.63 -11.55
CA THR A 254 13.72 -36.05 -11.68
C THR A 254 14.15 -36.38 -13.10
N PHE A 255 13.42 -35.88 -14.09
CA PHE A 255 13.73 -36.04 -15.51
C PHE A 255 15.08 -35.44 -15.89
N ILE A 256 15.38 -34.20 -15.49
CA ILE A 256 16.67 -33.57 -15.77
C ILE A 256 17.81 -34.35 -15.11
N SER A 257 17.63 -34.80 -13.87
CA SER A 257 18.64 -35.55 -13.12
C SER A 257 18.95 -36.91 -13.76
N SER A 258 17.95 -37.57 -14.36
CA SER A 258 18.15 -38.86 -15.04
C SER A 258 18.77 -38.75 -16.44
N HIS A 259 18.75 -37.57 -17.06
CA HIS A 259 19.25 -37.35 -18.43
C HIS A 259 20.54 -36.51 -18.52
N THR A 260 21.06 -36.01 -17.39
CA THR A 260 22.29 -35.19 -17.35
C THR A 260 23.51 -35.92 -16.77
N CYS A 261 23.41 -37.20 -16.41
CA CYS A 261 24.59 -38.02 -16.14
C CYS A 261 25.25 -38.43 -17.48
N PRO A 262 26.45 -37.93 -17.83
CA PRO A 262 27.21 -38.54 -18.91
C PRO A 262 27.66 -39.92 -18.43
N SER A 263 27.29 -40.96 -19.17
CA SER A 263 27.84 -42.30 -19.01
C SER A 263 29.35 -42.25 -19.24
N THR A 264 30.14 -42.09 -18.17
CA THR A 264 31.58 -42.31 -18.22
C THR A 264 31.81 -43.81 -18.30
N HIS A 265 31.92 -44.32 -19.54
CA HIS A 265 32.59 -45.57 -19.86
C HIS A 265 34.07 -45.30 -20.17
#